data_AF-A0A2K2RIM4-F1
#
_entry.id   AF-A0A2K2RIM4-F1
#
_cell.length_a   1.000
_cell.length_b   1.000
_cell.length_c   1.000
_cell.angle_alpha   90.00
_cell.angle_beta   90.00
_cell.angle_gamma   90.00
#
_symmetry.space_group_name_H-M   'P 1'
#
loop_
_entity.id
_entity.type
_entity.pdbx_description
1 polymer ?
#
loop_
_entity_poly.entity_id
_entity_poly.type
_entity_poly.pdbx_seq_one_letter_code
_entity_poly.pdbx_strand_id
1 'polypeptide(L)'
;MSFIPVVLGPVLVLYALVKGYSLSVTLYLYASVLLVFVVMIVPVRKWVAADIARQEQNPDVKVRLHGPSTAWIVFSMLVSMGIVVGVWLSHT
;
A
#
# COMPACT_ATOMS: atom_id res chain seq x y z
N MET A 1 -10.28 -7.98 -5.68
CA MET A 1 -9.25 -6.91 -5.74
C MET A 1 -9.91 -5.61 -5.32
N SER A 2 -9.48 -4.99 -4.21
CA SER A 2 -10.10 -3.74 -3.76
C SER A 2 -9.54 -2.56 -4.56
N PHE A 3 -10.41 -1.89 -5.33
CA PHE A 3 -10.07 -0.69 -6.12
C PHE A 3 -10.03 0.59 -5.26
N ILE A 4 -10.23 0.46 -3.95
CA ILE A 4 -10.29 1.55 -2.97
C ILE A 4 -9.12 2.54 -3.12
N PRO A 5 -7.84 2.13 -3.21
CA PRO A 5 -6.73 3.09 -3.35
C PRO A 5 -6.76 3.88 -4.66
N VAL A 6 -7.25 3.27 -5.74
CA VAL A 6 -7.31 3.87 -7.07
C VAL A 6 -8.52 4.79 -7.24
N VAL A 7 -9.61 4.52 -6.52
CA VAL A 7 -10.85 5.32 -6.59
C VAL A 7 -10.85 6.44 -5.55
N LEU A 8 -10.48 6.16 -4.29
CA LEU A 8 -10.39 7.19 -3.25
C LEU A 8 -9.17 8.08 -3.42
N GLY A 9 -8.11 7.58 -4.06
CA GLY A 9 -6.89 8.33 -4.34
C GLY A 9 -7.13 9.67 -5.05
N PRO A 10 -7.71 9.67 -6.26
CA PRO A 10 -8.04 10.88 -7.00
C PRO A 10 -9.00 11.80 -6.24
N VAL A 11 -9.97 11.24 -5.50
CA VAL A 11 -10.91 12.02 -4.67
C VAL A 11 -10.17 12.76 -3.56
N LEU A 12 -9.22 12.10 -2.90
CA LEU A 12 -8.38 12.71 -1.86
C LEU A 12 -7.45 13.78 -2.44
N VAL A 13 -6.89 13.56 -3.64
CA VAL A 13 -6.11 14.57 -4.36
C VAL A 13 -6.96 15.81 -4.67
N LEU A 14 -8.15 15.63 -5.25
CA LEU A 14 -9.07 16.72 -5.55
C LEU A 14 -9.49 17.48 -4.29
N TYR A 15 -9.82 16.76 -3.22
CA TYR A 15 -10.15 17.36 -1.93
C TYR A 15 -9.00 18.21 -1.37
N ALA A 16 -7.76 17.71 -1.46
CA ALA A 16 -6.59 18.45 -0.99
C ALA A 16 -6.37 19.75 -1.79
N LEU A 17 -6.62 19.72 -3.11
CA LEU A 17 -6.58 20.92 -3.94
C LEU A 17 -7.65 21.94 -3.56
N VAL A 18 -8.89 21.49 -3.30
CA VAL A 18 -9.97 22.37 -2.80
C VAL A 18 -9.59 22.99 -1.45
N LYS A 19 -8.80 22.29 -0.62
CA LYS A 19 -8.27 22.81 0.65
C LYS A 19 -7.03 23.71 0.49
N GLY A 20 -6.57 23.96 -0.73
CA GLY A 20 -5.43 24.84 -0.99
C GLY A 20 -4.07 24.21 -0.70
N TYR A 21 -4.00 22.88 -0.53
CA TYR A 21 -2.71 22.20 -0.44
C TYR A 21 -1.97 22.28 -1.78
N SER A 22 -0.64 22.29 -1.71
CA SER A 22 0.20 22.28 -2.90
C SER A 22 -0.06 21.02 -3.75
N LEU A 23 -0.34 21.23 -5.04
CA LEU A 23 -0.57 20.15 -6.00
C LEU A 23 0.63 19.21 -6.10
N SER A 24 1.85 19.76 -6.14
CA SER A 24 3.08 18.96 -6.25
C SER A 24 3.28 18.07 -5.03
N VAL A 25 3.06 18.61 -3.82
CA VAL A 25 3.14 17.85 -2.56
C VAL A 25 2.08 16.76 -2.51
N THR A 26 0.85 17.09 -2.90
CA THR A 26 -0.29 16.16 -2.90
C THR A 26 -0.03 14.99 -3.87
N LEU A 27 0.43 15.28 -5.08
CA LEU A 27 0.76 14.26 -6.08
C LEU A 27 1.97 13.42 -5.66
N TYR A 28 2.99 14.03 -5.05
CA TYR A 28 4.13 13.31 -4.49
C TYR A 28 3.68 12.27 -3.47
N LEU A 29 2.93 12.69 -2.45
CA LEU A 29 2.43 11.79 -1.40
C LEU A 29 1.51 10.70 -1.98
N TYR A 30 0.61 11.07 -2.90
CA TYR A 30 -0.27 10.13 -3.55
C TYR A 30 0.50 9.05 -4.33
N ALA A 31 1.46 9.45 -5.16
CA ALA A 31 2.30 8.54 -5.92
C ALA A 31 3.16 7.66 -5.01
N SER A 32 3.74 8.22 -3.94
CA SER A 32 4.51 7.47 -2.94
C SER A 32 3.67 6.37 -2.29
N VAL A 33 2.43 6.67 -1.89
CA VAL A 33 1.51 5.68 -1.29
C VAL A 33 1.17 4.57 -2.29
N LEU A 34 0.88 4.91 -3.54
CA LEU A 34 0.63 3.90 -4.57
C LEU A 34 1.84 2.98 -4.77
N LEU A 35 3.04 3.56 -4.81
CA LEU A 35 4.29 2.82 -4.98
C LEU A 35 4.56 1.90 -3.78
N VAL A 36 4.30 2.36 -2.55
CA VAL A 36 4.39 1.53 -1.33
C VAL A 36 3.50 0.30 -1.46
N PHE A 37 2.24 0.45 -1.89
CA PHE A 37 1.34 -0.69 -2.09
C PHE A 37 1.86 -1.68 -3.14
N VAL A 38 2.43 -1.17 -4.24
CA VAL A 38 3.03 -2.01 -5.29
C VAL A 38 4.18 -2.84 -4.71
N VAL A 39 5.11 -2.20 -3.99
CA VAL A 39 6.28 -2.87 -3.39
C VAL A 39 5.85 -3.90 -2.33
N MET A 40 4.84 -3.58 -1.53
CA MET A 40 4.32 -4.48 -0.50
C MET A 40 3.63 -5.72 -1.10
N ILE A 41 2.79 -5.54 -2.12
CA ILE A 41 1.86 -6.59 -2.59
C ILE A 41 2.43 -7.42 -3.75
N VAL A 42 3.11 -6.80 -4.72
CA VAL A 42 3.53 -7.50 -5.95
C VAL A 42 4.40 -8.74 -5.69
N PRO A 43 5.40 -8.70 -4.80
CA PRO A 43 6.27 -9.86 -4.55
C PRO A 43 5.54 -11.04 -3.89
N VAL A 44 4.51 -10.75 -3.10
CA VAL A 44 3.77 -11.76 -2.32
C VAL A 44 2.43 -12.15 -2.95
N ARG A 45 2.04 -11.53 -4.08
CA ARG A 45 0.70 -11.67 -4.69
C ARG A 45 0.27 -13.12 -4.93
N LYS A 46 1.20 -13.99 -5.32
CA LYS A 46 0.91 -15.41 -5.62
C LYS A 46 0.56 -16.18 -4.35
N TRP A 47 1.30 -15.93 -3.28
CA TRP A 47 1.11 -16.56 -1.98
C TRP A 47 -0.21 -16.12 -1.35
N VAL A 48 -0.46 -14.81 -1.35
CA VAL A 48 -1.71 -14.22 -0.84
C VAL A 48 -2.92 -14.74 -1.63
N ALA A 49 -2.85 -14.80 -2.96
CA ALA A 49 -3.93 -15.35 -3.77
C ALA A 49 -4.19 -16.84 -3.50
N ALA A 50 -3.13 -17.64 -3.27
CA ALA A 50 -3.29 -19.05 -2.92
C ALA A 50 -3.93 -19.23 -1.53
N ASP A 51 -3.56 -18.40 -0.57
CA ASP A 51 -4.15 -18.42 0.77
C ASP A 51 -5.63 -18.00 0.74
N ILE A 52 -6.00 -16.99 -0.07
CA ILE A 52 -7.40 -16.59 -0.30
C ILE A 52 -8.19 -17.74 -0.92
N ALA A 53 -7.66 -18.37 -1.99
CA ALA A 53 -8.35 -19.49 -2.64
C ALA A 53 -8.56 -20.67 -1.68
N ARG A 54 -7.60 -20.94 -0.78
CA ARG A 54 -7.74 -21.96 0.27
C ARG A 54 -8.83 -21.60 1.29
N GLN A 55 -8.92 -20.34 1.69
CA GLN A 55 -10.00 -19.85 2.57
C GLN A 55 -11.36 -19.94 1.91
N GLU A 56 -11.47 -19.57 0.63
CA GLU A 56 -12.73 -19.66 -0.12
C GLU A 56 -13.22 -21.10 -0.26
N GLN A 57 -12.30 -22.05 -0.44
CA GLN A 57 -12.65 -23.48 -0.52
C GLN A 57 -12.97 -24.10 0.84
N ASN A 58 -12.36 -23.63 1.92
CA ASN A 58 -12.54 -24.15 3.27
C ASN A 58 -12.65 -23.00 4.28
N PRO A 59 -13.83 -22.37 4.43
CA PRO A 59 -13.98 -21.14 5.23
C PRO A 59 -13.71 -21.36 6.72
N ASP A 60 -13.92 -22.57 7.23
CA ASP A 60 -13.66 -22.92 8.64
C ASP A 60 -12.18 -23.17 8.94
N VAL A 61 -11.34 -23.29 7.90
CA VAL A 61 -9.91 -23.51 8.06
C VAL A 61 -9.20 -22.18 8.26
N LYS A 62 -8.75 -21.95 9.49
CA LYS A 62 -7.92 -20.78 9.82
C LYS A 62 -6.57 -20.89 9.10
N VAL A 63 -6.43 -20.22 7.95
CA VAL A 63 -5.18 -20.23 7.19
C VAL A 63 -4.09 -19.55 8.03
N ARG A 64 -3.02 -20.31 8.31
CA ARG A 64 -1.83 -19.77 8.98
C ARG A 64 -1.21 -18.70 8.09
N LEU A 65 -0.94 -17.53 8.68
CA LEU A 65 -0.22 -16.46 8.03
C LEU A 65 1.11 -16.99 7.46
N HIS A 66 1.32 -16.81 6.16
CA HIS A 66 2.55 -17.21 5.50
C HIS A 66 3.70 -16.29 5.94
N GLY A 67 4.50 -16.76 6.90
CA GLY A 67 5.56 -16.00 7.58
C GLY A 67 6.45 -15.15 6.65
N PRO A 68 6.98 -15.69 5.54
CA PRO A 68 7.78 -14.91 4.61
C PRO A 68 7.02 -13.74 3.98
N SER A 69 5.73 -13.92 3.65
CA SER A 69 4.92 -12.85 3.09
C SER A 69 4.61 -11.76 4.12
N THR A 70 4.31 -12.16 5.36
CA THR A 70 4.10 -11.22 6.47
C THR A 70 5.37 -10.43 6.76
N ALA A 71 6.52 -11.10 6.83
CA ALA A 71 7.81 -10.46 7.04
C ALA A 71 8.12 -9.45 5.92
N TRP A 72 7.89 -9.82 4.66
CA TRP A 72 8.06 -8.92 3.52
C TRP A 72 7.17 -7.68 3.61
N ILE A 73 5.88 -7.86 3.90
CA ILE A 73 4.90 -6.76 4.01
C ILE A 73 5.33 -5.79 5.11
N VAL A 74 5.70 -6.30 6.30
CA VAL A 74 6.11 -5.46 7.44
C VAL A 74 7.43 -4.74 7.12
N PHE A 75 8.43 -5.46 6.61
CA PHE A 75 9.73 -4.89 6.28
C PHE A 75 9.61 -3.80 5.19
N SER A 76 8.93 -4.12 4.09
CA SER A 76 8.74 -3.18 2.98
C SER A 76 7.93 -1.96 3.42
N MET A 77 6.93 -2.10 4.27
CA MET A 77 6.20 -0.96 4.84
C MET A 77 7.12 -0.01 5.61
N LEU A 78 7.91 -0.55 6.55
CA LEU A 78 8.82 0.24 7.38
C LEU A 78 9.88 0.96 6.55
N VAL A 79 10.52 0.24 5.62
CA VAL A 79 11.55 0.80 4.74
C VAL A 79 10.97 1.89 3.84
N SER A 80 9.82 1.64 3.22
CA SER A 80 9.20 2.60 2.29
C SER A 80 8.74 3.87 3.01
N MET A 81 8.15 3.73 4.21
CA MET A 81 7.81 4.90 5.05
C MET A 81 9.06 5.68 5.45
N GLY A 82 10.13 4.99 5.86
CA GLY A 82 11.39 5.63 6.19
C GLY A 82 11.98 6.43 5.03
N ILE A 83 11.91 5.90 3.81
CA ILE A 83 12.37 6.60 2.60
C ILE A 83 11.51 7.83 2.32
N VAL A 84 10.17 7.71 2.35
CA VAL A 84 9.27 8.84 2.08
C VAL A 84 9.49 9.97 3.09
N VAL A 85 9.58 9.63 4.38
CA VAL A 85 9.87 10.62 5.44
C VAL A 85 11.27 11.21 5.27
N GLY A 86 12.28 10.39 4.98
CA GLY A 86 13.64 10.86 4.77
C GLY A 86 13.77 11.83 3.60
N VAL A 87 13.13 11.52 2.46
CA VAL A 87 13.09 12.40 1.29
C VAL A 87 12.31 13.69 1.59
N TRP A 88 11.21 13.59 2.34
CA TRP A 88 10.47 14.77 2.78
C TRP A 88 11.34 15.71 3.62
N LEU A 89 11.99 15.17 4.65
CA LEU A 89 12.86 15.94 5.54
C LEU A 89 14.09 16.52 4.85
N SER A 90 14.56 15.93 3.74
CA SER A 90 15.69 16.50 2.99
C SER A 90 15.30 17.67 2.09
N HIS A 91 14.01 17.91 1.87
CA HIS A 91 13.48 18.97 1.01
C HIS A 91 12.69 20.05 1.77
N THR A 92 12.60 19.93 3.10
CA THR A 92 11.93 20.90 3.99
C THR A 92 12.97 21.59 4.86
#